data_AF-A0A6P0S8B6-F1
#
_entry.id   AF-A0A6P0S8B6-F1
#
_cell.length_a   1.000
_cell.length_b   1.000
_cell.length_c   1.000
_cell.angle_alpha   90.00
_cell.angle_beta   90.00
_cell.angle_gamma   90.00
#
_symmetry.space_group_name_H-M   'P 1'
#
loop_
_entity.id
_entity.type
_entity.pdbx_description
1 polymer ?
#
loop_
_entity_poly.entity_id
_entity_poly.type
_entity_poly.pdbx_seq_one_letter_code
_entity_poly.pdbx_strand_id
1 'polypeptide(L)' 'AVLETGVVRLRPIMMTTASTILGMLPIALGLGAGSELRQPMAVAIIGGLITSTLLSLIVVPVLYTLLEDLWLKVFKRS' A
#
# COMPACT_ATOMS: atom_id res chain seq x y z
N ALA A 1 -20.14 -3.43 4.56
CA ALA A 1 -19.59 -2.09 4.86
C ALA A 1 -18.05 -2.03 4.81
N VAL A 2 -17.30 -2.77 5.63
CA VAL A 2 -15.81 -2.70 5.67
C VAL A 2 -15.14 -3.32 4.42
N LEU A 3 -15.69 -4.42 3.88
CA LEU A 3 -15.18 -5.04 2.65
C LEU A 3 -15.35 -4.15 1.40
N GLU A 4 -16.46 -3.41 1.30
CA GLU A 4 -16.65 -2.42 0.22
C GLU A 4 -15.72 -1.21 0.38
N THR A 5 -15.49 -0.71 1.60
CA THR A 5 -14.58 0.43 1.82
C THR A 5 -13.12 0.09 1.55
N GLY A 6 -12.71 -1.16 1.78
CA GLY A 6 -11.41 -1.67 1.35
C GLY A 6 -11.27 -1.65 -0.18
N VAL A 7 -12.24 -2.22 -0.91
CA VAL A 7 -12.18 -2.33 -2.39
C VAL A 7 -12.28 -0.96 -3.09
N VAL A 8 -13.09 -0.04 -2.56
CA VAL A 8 -13.23 1.32 -3.11
C VAL A 8 -11.94 2.14 -2.97
N ARG A 9 -11.12 1.88 -1.93
CA ARG A 9 -9.80 2.49 -1.74
C ARG A 9 -8.65 1.72 -2.41
N LEU A 10 -8.81 0.41 -2.59
CA LEU A 10 -7.84 -0.44 -3.31
C LEU A 10 -7.75 -0.08 -4.78
N ARG A 11 -8.84 0.39 -5.42
CA ARG A 11 -8.79 0.90 -6.81
C ARG A 11 -7.74 2.00 -7.00
N PRO A 12 -7.73 3.08 -6.19
CA PRO A 12 -6.66 4.08 -6.19
C PRO A 12 -5.25 3.54 -5.97
N ILE A 13 -5.06 2.56 -5.06
CA ILE A 13 -3.75 1.97 -4.77
C ILE A 13 -3.24 1.16 -5.97
N MET A 14 -4.10 0.35 -6.57
CA MET A 14 -3.77 -0.41 -7.77
C MET A 14 -3.44 0.52 -8.95
N MET A 15 -4.15 1.65 -9.07
CA MET A 15 -3.91 2.66 -10.11
C MET A 15 -2.55 3.36 -9.94
N THR A 16 -2.19 3.77 -8.72
CA THR A 16 -0.88 4.39 -8.47
C THR A 16 0.24 3.37 -8.63
N THR A 17 0.07 2.16 -8.10
CA THR A 17 1.07 1.09 -8.24
C THR A 17 1.32 0.74 -9.70
N ALA A 18 0.26 0.60 -10.51
CA ALA A 18 0.38 0.36 -11.95
C ALA A 18 1.07 1.52 -12.69
N SER A 19 0.73 2.77 -12.37
CA SER A 19 1.37 3.96 -12.94
C SER A 19 2.86 4.02 -12.60
N THR A 20 3.23 3.75 -11.33
CA THR A 20 4.63 3.71 -10.89
C THR A 20 5.39 2.58 -11.58
N ILE A 21 4.82 1.38 -11.69
CA ILE A 21 5.45 0.26 -12.39
C ILE A 21 5.67 0.60 -13.85
N LEU A 22 4.68 1.16 -14.56
CA LEU A 22 4.81 1.57 -15.96
C LEU A 22 5.83 2.70 -16.16
N GLY A 23 5.87 3.69 -15.26
CA GLY A 23 6.83 4.79 -15.31
C GLY A 23 8.26 4.37 -14.97
N MET A 24 8.44 3.37 -14.11
CA MET A 24 9.74 2.81 -13.76
C MET A 24 10.18 1.66 -14.66
N LEU A 25 9.28 1.09 -15.48
CA LEU A 25 9.55 0.00 -16.40
C LEU A 25 10.78 0.24 -17.31
N PRO A 26 10.94 1.41 -17.99
CA PRO A 26 12.12 1.64 -18.82
C PRO A 26 13.41 1.78 -17.99
N ILE A 27 13.32 2.28 -16.76
CA ILE A 27 14.45 2.41 -15.83
C ILE A 27 14.86 1.03 -15.29
N ALA A 28 13.88 0.18 -14.99
CA ALA A 28 14.09 -1.19 -14.52
C ALA A 28 14.67 -2.11 -15.60
N LEU A 29 14.30 -1.90 -16.86
CA LEU A 29 14.89 -2.58 -18.03
C LEU A 29 16.30 -2.09 -18.37
N GLY A 30 16.83 -1.11 -17.63
CA GLY A 30 18.17 -0.57 -17.81
C GLY A 30 18.34 0.28 -19.08
N LEU A 31 17.23 0.61 -19.75
CA LEU A 31 17.19 1.40 -20.98
C LEU A 31 17.30 2.89 -20.64
N GLY A 32 18.49 3.32 -20.21
CA GLY A 32 18.79 4.72 -19.93
C GLY A 32 20.16 4.93 -19.30
N ALA A 33 20.85 6.01 -19.68
CA ALA A 33 22.15 6.37 -19.12
C ALA A 33 22.07 6.52 -17.59
N GLY A 34 22.93 5.81 -16.85
CA GLY A 34 22.92 5.76 -15.39
C GLY A 34 21.96 4.73 -14.77
N SER A 35 21.55 3.72 -15.52
CA SER A 35 20.69 2.63 -15.03
C SER A 35 21.31 1.84 -13.88
N GLU A 36 22.63 1.68 -13.84
CA GLU A 36 23.36 0.94 -12.81
C GLU A 36 23.02 1.37 -11.37
N LEU A 37 22.78 2.67 -11.16
CA LEU A 37 22.41 3.22 -9.86
C LEU A 37 20.89 3.32 -9.65
N ARG A 38 20.14 3.52 -10.75
CA ARG A 38 18.67 3.76 -10.69
C ARG A 38 17.87 2.45 -10.61
N GLN A 39 18.40 1.36 -11.14
CA GLN A 39 17.80 0.03 -11.09
C GLN A 39 17.58 -0.47 -9.64
N PRO A 40 18.59 -0.47 -8.74
CA PRO A 40 18.37 -0.89 -7.36
C PRO A 40 17.45 0.05 -6.58
N MET A 41 17.47 1.36 -6.87
CA MET A 41 16.53 2.31 -6.27
C MET A 41 15.07 2.02 -6.67
N ALA A 42 14.81 1.73 -7.95
CA ALA A 42 13.47 1.39 -8.43
C ALA A 42 12.97 0.09 -7.78
N VAL A 43 13.83 -0.94 -7.67
CA VAL A 43 13.48 -2.20 -7.00
C VAL A 43 13.17 -1.98 -5.52
N ALA A 44 13.95 -1.17 -4.82
CA ALA A 44 13.70 -0.84 -3.41
C ALA A 44 12.35 -0.12 -3.22
N ILE A 45 12.01 0.83 -4.10
CA ILE A 45 10.72 1.55 -4.05
C ILE A 45 9.56 0.59 -4.32
N ILE A 46 9.66 -0.27 -5.33
CA ILE A 46 8.60 -1.24 -5.66
C ILE A 46 8.40 -2.22 -4.48
N GLY A 47 9.49 -2.76 -3.93
CA GLY A 47 9.43 -3.64 -2.75
C GLY A 47 8.83 -2.94 -1.53
N GLY A 48 9.21 -1.68 -1.28
CA GLY A 48 8.67 -0.84 -0.21
C GLY A 48 7.18 -0.55 -0.38
N LEU A 49 6.72 -0.26 -1.60
CA LEU A 49 5.31 -0.04 -1.89
C LEU A 49 4.47 -1.30 -1.70
N ILE A 50 4.95 -2.46 -2.16
CA ILE A 50 4.27 -3.74 -1.97
C ILE A 50 4.16 -4.08 -0.48
N THR A 51 5.28 -4.01 0.24
CA THR A 51 5.30 -4.31 1.69
C THR A 51 4.45 -3.32 2.48
N SER A 52 4.49 -2.02 2.15
CA SER A 52 3.66 -1.01 2.80
C SER A 52 2.17 -1.18 2.49
N THR A 53 1.82 -1.63 1.28
CA THR A 53 0.43 -1.92 0.90
C THR A 53 -0.10 -3.13 1.65
N LEU A 54 0.69 -4.22 1.73
CA LEU A 54 0.38 -5.41 2.51
C LEU A 54 0.24 -5.08 4.01
N LEU A 55 1.19 -4.33 4.56
CA LEU A 55 1.12 -3.85 5.94
C LEU A 55 -0.15 -3.04 6.15
N SER A 56 -0.49 -2.10 5.25
CA SER A 56 -1.69 -1.28 5.38
C SER A 56 -2.97 -2.12 5.35
N LEU A 57 -3.03 -3.14 4.48
CA LEU A 57 -4.14 -4.09 4.41
C LEU A 57 -4.34 -4.92 5.69
N ILE A 58 -3.27 -5.16 6.47
CA ILE A 58 -3.33 -5.86 7.77
C ILE A 58 -3.56 -4.85 8.92
N VAL A 59 -2.92 -3.69 8.87
CA VAL A 59 -3.00 -2.65 9.89
C VAL A 59 -4.40 -2.03 9.94
N VAL A 60 -5.05 -1.81 8.79
CA VAL A 60 -6.42 -1.27 8.72
C VAL A 60 -7.43 -2.15 9.48
N PRO A 61 -7.55 -3.48 9.26
CA PRO A 61 -8.49 -4.31 10.00
C PRO A 61 -8.11 -4.43 11.47
N VAL A 62 -6.81 -4.52 11.82
CA VAL A 62 -6.36 -4.56 13.22
C VAL A 62 -6.71 -3.27 13.96
N LEU A 63 -6.48 -2.11 13.35
CA LEU A 63 -6.89 -0.84 13.92
C LEU A 63 -8.41 -0.74 14.05
N TYR A 64 -9.16 -1.29 13.09
CA TYR A 64 -10.61 -1.31 13.15
C TYR A 64 -11.12 -2.14 14.33
N THR A 65 -10.62 -3.37 14.50
CA THR A 65 -11.00 -4.22 15.63
C THR A 65 -10.60 -3.60 16.97
N LEU A 66 -9.44 -2.94 17.04
CA LEU A 66 -9.01 -2.23 18.25
C LEU A 66 -9.90 -1.02 18.57
N LEU A 67 -10.29 -0.22 17.56
CA LEU A 67 -11.21 0.90 17.76
C LEU A 67 -12.60 0.39 18.16
N GLU A 68 -13.08 -0.70 17.54
CA GLU A 68 -14.39 -1.28 17.83
C GLU A 68 -14.43 -1.85 19.25
N ASP A 69 -13.40 -2.60 19.67
CA ASP A 69 -13.25 -3.08 21.05
C ASP A 69 -13.18 -1.93 22.06
N LEU A 70 -12.45 -0.86 21.73
CA LEU A 70 -12.36 0.32 22.59
C LEU A 70 -13.68 1.06 22.68
N TRP A 71 -14.39 1.22 21.56
CA TRP A 71 -15.70 1.88 21.49
C TRP A 71 -16.75 1.09 22.27
N LEU A 72 -16.79 -0.23 22.11
CA LEU A 72 -17.68 -1.11 22.87
C LEU A 72 -17.39 -1.05 24.37
N LYS A 73 -16.11 -0.98 24.75
CA LYS A 73 -15.71 -0.89 26.16
C LYS A 73 -16.00 0.47 26.79
N VAL A 74 -15.96 1.55 26.01
CA VAL A 74 -16.32 2.91 26.45
C VAL A 74 -17.83 3.08 26.54
N PHE A 75 -18.60 2.59 25.56
CA PHE A 75 -20.05 2.76 25.51
C PHE A 75 -20.80 1.86 26.49
N LYS A 76 -20.26 0.68 26.83
CA LYS A 76 -20.87 -0.22 27.86
C LYS A 76 -20.72 0.30 29.30
N ARG A 77 -20.08 1.46 29.50
CA ARG A 77 -19.89 2.07 30.82
C ARG A 77 -20.75 3.33 31.05
N SER A 78 -21.64 3.70 30.12
CA SER A 78 -22.58 4.81 30.30
C SER A 78 -24.03 4.37 30.26
#